data_AF-A0A2Z6AXA5-F1
#
_entry.id   AF-A0A2Z6AXA5-F1
#
_cell.length_a   1.000
_cell.length_b   1.000
_cell.length_c   1.000
_cell.angle_alpha   90.00
_cell.angle_beta   90.00
_cell.angle_gamma   90.00
#
_symmetry.space_group_name_H-M   'P 1'
#
loop_
_entity.id
_entity.type
_entity.pdbx_description
1 polymer ?
#
loop_
_entity_poly.entity_id
_entity_poly.type
_entity_poly.pdbx_seq_one_letter_code
_entity_poly.pdbx_strand_id
1 'polypeptide(L)'
;MNMKYFLLTLTIATMLSGCSMPWSAPEQGAHALPYHENSVNSLALGRHYQTQGRFELARETFLNGLATSRDEEMRKRLALEIEATDRLILSQR
;
A
#
# COMPACT_ATOMS: atom_id res chain seq x y z
N MET A 1 17.34 8.35 52.28
CA MET A 1 15.89 8.64 52.12
C MET A 1 15.69 9.38 50.79
N ASN A 2 16.01 8.75 49.66
CA ASN A 2 15.19 7.76 48.91
C ASN A 2 13.84 8.29 48.39
N MET A 3 13.62 9.61 48.36
CA MET A 3 12.39 10.18 47.79
C MET A 3 12.62 10.87 46.43
N LYS A 4 13.79 11.50 46.22
CA LYS A 4 14.13 12.16 44.95
C LYS A 4 14.37 11.17 43.80
N TYR A 5 15.04 10.04 44.07
CA TYR A 5 15.27 9.00 43.06
C TYR A 5 13.99 8.23 42.70
N PHE A 6 13.02 8.15 43.62
CA PHE A 6 11.74 7.46 43.39
C PHE A 6 10.83 8.25 42.45
N LEU A 7 10.85 9.58 42.53
CA LEU A 7 10.15 10.46 41.58
C LEU A 7 10.80 10.47 40.19
N LEU A 8 12.12 10.24 40.10
CA LEU A 8 12.88 10.29 38.85
C LEU A 8 12.76 8.99 38.04
N THR A 9 12.51 7.85 38.69
CA THR A 9 12.22 6.58 37.99
C THR A 9 10.78 6.49 37.49
N LEU A 10 9.83 7.19 38.14
CA LEU A 10 8.41 7.14 37.78
C LEU A 10 8.10 7.84 36.44
N THR A 11 8.86 8.87 36.08
CA THR A 11 8.68 9.63 34.82
C THR A 11 9.20 8.92 33.58
N ILE A 12 10.12 7.96 33.71
CA ILE A 12 10.65 7.20 32.57
C ILE A 12 9.65 6.12 32.10
N ALA A 13 8.79 5.64 33.00
CA ALA A 13 7.83 4.57 32.69
C ALA A 13 6.59 5.03 31.88
N THR A 14 6.30 6.34 31.82
CA THR A 14 5.10 6.86 31.15
C THR A 14 5.29 7.14 29.65
N MET A 15 6.48 6.93 29.09
CA MET A 15 6.74 7.20 27.66
C MET A 15 6.47 6.01 26.72
N LEU A 16 6.00 4.87 27.21
CA LEU A 16 5.50 3.77 26.35
C LEU A 16 3.97 3.80 26.15
N SER A 17 3.30 4.91 26.51
CA SER A 17 1.87 5.06 26.25
C SER A 17 1.62 5.39 24.77
N GLY A 18 1.37 4.35 23.99
CA GLY A 18 0.31 4.35 22.99
C GLY A 18 0.57 5.13 21.70
N CYS A 19 1.40 4.60 20.80
CA CYS A 19 1.16 4.76 19.36
C CYS A 19 -0.02 3.87 18.94
N SER A 20 -1.22 4.14 19.45
CA SER A 20 -2.45 3.59 18.86
C SER A 20 -2.82 4.47 17.67
N MET A 21 -2.09 4.31 16.56
CA MET A 21 -2.55 4.80 15.27
C MET A 21 -3.77 3.97 14.90
N PRO A 22 -4.99 4.54 14.83
CA PRO A 22 -6.07 3.85 14.15
C PRO A 22 -5.66 3.85 12.68
N TRP A 23 -5.19 2.71 12.19
CA TRP A 23 -5.20 2.43 10.76
C TRP A 23 -6.67 2.39 10.38
N SER A 24 -7.24 3.57 10.11
CA SER A 24 -8.50 3.72 9.41
C SER A 24 -8.28 3.06 8.05
N ALA A 25 -8.67 1.79 7.97
CA ALA A 25 -8.93 1.17 6.67
C ALA A 25 -9.91 2.11 5.97
N PRO A 26 -9.60 2.60 4.75
CA PRO A 26 -10.58 3.37 4.02
C PRO A 26 -11.80 2.47 3.84
N GLU A 27 -12.93 2.85 4.42
CA GLU A 27 -14.22 2.22 4.12
C GLU A 27 -14.41 2.32 2.61
N GLN A 28 -14.22 1.20 1.95
CA GLN A 28 -14.53 1.02 0.54
C GLN A 28 -16.05 0.95 0.47
N GLY A 29 -16.66 2.13 0.46
CA GLY A 29 -18.06 2.32 0.14
C GLY A 29 -18.36 1.54 -1.13
N ALA A 30 -19.24 0.56 -1.01
CA ALA A 30 -19.80 -0.21 -2.11
C ALA A 30 -20.62 0.72 -3.00
N HIS A 31 -19.96 1.47 -3.86
CA HIS A 31 -20.55 2.08 -5.03
C HIS A 31 -20.14 1.25 -6.22
N ALA A 32 -21.10 0.51 -6.79
CA ALA A 32 -20.93 -0.09 -8.09
C ALA A 32 -20.89 1.04 -9.13
N LEU A 33 -19.70 1.42 -9.59
CA LEU A 33 -19.50 2.28 -10.74
C LEU A 33 -18.57 1.60 -11.78
N PRO A 34 -18.67 2.01 -13.06
CA PRO A 34 -18.66 1.09 -14.18
C PRO A 34 -17.23 0.84 -14.71
N TYR A 35 -16.67 -0.36 -14.51
CA TYR A 35 -15.44 -0.91 -15.11
C TYR A 35 -14.12 -0.12 -14.94
N HIS A 36 -14.13 1.21 -14.96
CA HIS A 36 -12.99 2.09 -14.72
C HIS A 36 -12.51 2.02 -13.27
N GLU A 37 -13.40 1.84 -12.30
CA GLU A 37 -13.00 1.66 -10.89
C GLU A 37 -12.11 0.44 -10.70
N ASN A 38 -12.34 -0.63 -11.47
CA ASN A 38 -11.55 -1.84 -11.36
C ASN A 38 -10.10 -1.63 -11.81
N SER A 39 -9.88 -0.79 -12.83
CA SER A 39 -8.53 -0.43 -13.29
C SER A 39 -7.79 0.45 -12.29
N VAL A 40 -8.48 1.40 -11.65
CA VAL A 40 -7.93 2.23 -10.56
C VAL A 40 -7.58 1.37 -9.35
N ASN A 41 -8.48 0.45 -8.97
CA ASN A 41 -8.23 -0.49 -7.87
C ASN A 41 -7.04 -1.40 -8.17
N SER A 42 -6.96 -1.93 -9.39
CA SER A 42 -5.83 -2.76 -9.84
C SER A 42 -4.50 -2.00 -9.77
N LEU A 43 -4.49 -0.71 -10.13
CA LEU A 43 -3.32 0.15 -9.98
C LEU A 43 -2.91 0.31 -8.50
N ALA A 44 -3.86 0.59 -7.61
CA ALA A 44 -3.57 0.74 -6.19
C ALA A 44 -3.08 -0.58 -5.56
N LEU A 45 -3.75 -1.69 -5.88
CA LEU A 45 -3.43 -3.01 -5.37
C LEU A 45 -2.08 -3.51 -5.88
N GLY A 46 -1.78 -3.32 -7.17
CA GLY A 46 -0.48 -3.70 -7.73
C GLY A 46 0.67 -2.94 -7.06
N ARG A 47 0.51 -1.63 -6.80
CA ARG A 47 1.49 -0.84 -6.04
C ARG A 47 1.66 -1.35 -4.61
N HIS A 48 0.57 -1.73 -3.95
CA HIS A 48 0.64 -2.35 -2.63
C HIS A 48 1.48 -3.65 -2.66
N TYR A 49 1.29 -4.49 -3.68
CA TYR A 49 2.12 -5.69 -3.85
C TYR A 49 3.59 -5.38 -4.14
N GLN A 50 3.90 -4.32 -4.90
CA GLN A 50 5.29 -3.86 -5.05
C GLN A 50 5.91 -3.48 -3.70
N THR A 51 5.19 -2.75 -2.83
CA THR A 51 5.71 -2.38 -1.51
C THR A 51 5.97 -3.59 -0.59
N GLN A 52 5.29 -4.71 -0.84
CA GLN A 52 5.49 -5.97 -0.15
C GLN A 52 6.62 -6.83 -0.75
N GLY A 53 7.26 -6.39 -1.84
CA GLY A 53 8.24 -7.18 -2.58
C GLY A 53 7.63 -8.30 -3.44
N ARG A 54 6.30 -8.31 -3.62
CA ARG A 54 5.57 -9.35 -4.36
C ARG A 54 5.40 -8.93 -5.83
N PHE A 55 6.52 -8.78 -6.53
CA PHE A 55 6.55 -8.15 -7.86
C PHE A 55 5.82 -8.95 -8.94
N GLU A 56 5.90 -10.28 -8.92
CA GLU A 56 5.16 -11.13 -9.88
C GLU A 56 3.64 -10.94 -9.74
N LEU A 57 3.13 -10.87 -8.50
CA LEU A 57 1.72 -10.62 -8.25
C LEU A 57 1.31 -9.18 -8.59
N ALA A 58 2.18 -8.21 -8.31
CA ALA A 58 1.96 -6.83 -8.72
C ALA A 58 1.79 -6.73 -10.24
N ARG A 59 2.67 -7.39 -10.99
CA ARG A 59 2.64 -7.44 -12.46
C ARG A 59 1.32 -8.03 -12.99
N GLU A 60 0.91 -9.18 -12.45
CA GLU A 60 -0.37 -9.80 -12.82
C GLU A 60 -1.56 -8.88 -12.53
N THR A 61 -1.54 -8.21 -11.38
CA THR A 61 -2.60 -7.27 -10.99
C THR A 61 -2.68 -6.09 -11.96
N PHE A 62 -1.55 -5.52 -12.38
CA PHE A 62 -1.54 -4.45 -13.38
C PHE A 62 -2.02 -4.93 -14.76
N LEU A 63 -1.68 -6.15 -15.16
CA LEU A 63 -2.18 -6.75 -16.41
C LEU A 63 -3.70 -6.93 -16.39
N ASN A 64 -4.26 -7.38 -15.27
CA ASN A 64 -5.72 -7.47 -15.07
C ASN A 64 -6.39 -6.09 -15.13
N GLY A 65 -5.78 -5.08 -14.52
CA GLY A 65 -6.22 -3.69 -14.65
C GLY A 65 -6.20 -3.20 -16.10
N LEU A 66 -5.14 -3.53 -16.84
CA LEU A 66 -4.96 -3.12 -18.23
C LEU A 66 -6.00 -3.78 -19.15
N ALA A 67 -6.33 -5.05 -18.90
CA ALA A 67 -7.33 -5.80 -19.65
C ALA A 67 -8.75 -5.24 -19.46
N THR A 68 -9.03 -4.70 -18.27
CA THR A 68 -10.37 -4.18 -17.93
C THR A 68 -10.52 -2.67 -18.15
N SER A 69 -9.42 -1.93 -18.30
CA SER A 69 -9.45 -0.49 -18.55
C SER A 69 -9.86 -0.13 -19.99
N ARG A 70 -10.85 0.76 -20.10
CA ARG A 70 -11.26 1.42 -21.35
C ARG A 70 -10.69 2.82 -21.52
N ASP A 71 -10.09 3.38 -20.46
CA ASP A 71 -9.52 4.72 -20.47
C ASP A 71 -8.07 4.67 -20.96
N GLU A 72 -7.76 5.41 -22.01
CA GLU A 72 -6.46 5.34 -22.69
C GLU A 72 -5.32 5.85 -21.78
N GLU A 73 -5.58 6.87 -20.97
CA GLU A 73 -4.59 7.40 -20.02
C GLU A 73 -4.26 6.35 -18.95
N MET A 74 -5.28 5.72 -18.37
CA MET A 74 -5.12 4.64 -17.40
C MET A 74 -4.39 3.43 -18.00
N ARG A 75 -4.69 3.08 -19.26
CA ARG A 75 -3.98 1.99 -19.95
C ARG A 75 -2.48 2.30 -20.09
N LYS A 76 -2.13 3.52 -20.50
CA LYS A 76 -0.73 3.98 -20.56
C LYS A 76 -0.06 3.91 -19.20
N ARG A 77 -0.76 4.37 -18.15
CA ARG A 77 -0.23 4.35 -16.79
C ARG A 77 0.03 2.92 -16.30
N LEU A 78 -0.92 2.01 -16.50
CA LEU A 78 -0.75 0.60 -16.15
C LEU A 78 0.39 -0.06 -16.93
N ALA A 79 0.55 0.26 -18.22
CA ALA A 79 1.67 -0.24 -19.02
C ALA A 79 3.03 0.22 -18.46
N LEU A 80 3.15 1.48 -18.03
CA LEU A 80 4.37 1.99 -17.39
C LEU A 80 4.68 1.27 -16.07
N GLU A 81 3.66 0.97 -15.28
CA GLU A 81 3.81 0.24 -14.02
C GLU A 81 4.23 -1.23 -14.25
N ILE A 82 3.71 -1.86 -15.31
CA ILE A 82 4.16 -3.20 -15.73
C ILE A 82 5.64 -3.16 -16.12
N GLU A 83 6.04 -2.23 -16.97
CA GLU A 83 7.45 -2.10 -17.39
C GLU A 83 8.38 -1.82 -16.20
N ALA A 84 7.97 -0.94 -15.28
CA ALA A 84 8.70 -0.69 -14.05
C ALA A 84 8.83 -1.95 -13.18
N THR A 85 7.75 -2.73 -13.05
CA THR A 85 7.75 -3.98 -12.28
C THR A 85 8.62 -5.05 -12.94
N ASP A 86 8.61 -5.16 -14.26
CA ASP A 86 9.45 -6.09 -15.00
C ASP A 86 10.94 -5.82 -14.75
N ARG A 87 11.35 -4.54 -14.72
CA ARG A 87 12.72 -4.16 -14.35
C ARG A 87 13.06 -4.60 -12.91
N LEU A 88 12.13 -4.45 -11.97
CA LEU A 88 12.33 -4.89 -10.59
C LEU A 88 12.50 -6.41 -10.48
N ILE A 89 11.67 -7.18 -11.19
CA ILE A 89 11.76 -8.64 -11.24
C ILE A 89 13.11 -9.08 -11.83
N LEU A 90 13.52 -8.47 -12.94
CA LEU A 90 14.79 -8.77 -13.58
C LEU A 90 15.99 -8.45 -12.68
N SER A 91 15.93 -7.37 -11.89
CA SER A 91 17.01 -7.01 -10.96
C SER A 91 17.18 -7.96 -9.78
N GLN A 92 16.21 -8.84 -9.53
CA GLN A 92 16.23 -9.82 -8.43
C GLN A 92 16.64 -11.23 -8.85
N ARG A 93 16.82 -11.46 -10.16
CA ARG A 93 17.32 -12.72 -10.70
C ARG A 93 18.82 -12.64 -10.94
#